data_AF-A0A934C6H0-F1
#
_entry.id   AF-A0A934C6H0-F1
#
_cell.length_a   1.000
_cell.length_b   1.000
_cell.length_c   1.000
_cell.angle_alpha   90.00
_cell.angle_beta   90.00
_cell.angle_gamma   90.00
#
_symmetry.space_group_name_H-M   'P 1'
#
loop_
_entity.id
_entity.type
_entity.pdbx_description
1 polymer ?
#
loop_
_entity_poly.entity_id
_entity_poly.type
_entity_poly.pdbx_seq_one_letter_code
_entity_poly.pdbx_strand_id
1 'polypeptide(L)'
;MNALLLHTLAATQTSFWDQMKSMPKQTWINLAICIVAVVVIVKVWRALKKINEFIPYIAAALAAFLIFFYWVYERSEPRFLTPVVDKIAPFFPSKTTYEPGRR
;
A
#
# COMPACT_ATOMS: atom_id res chain seq x y z
N MET A 1 -17.36 -40.30 12.21
CA MET A 1 -16.57 -39.14 11.73
C MET A 1 -17.47 -37.96 11.33
N ASN A 2 -18.28 -37.40 12.24
CA ASN A 2 -19.15 -36.23 11.92
C ASN A 2 -19.05 -35.06 12.93
N ALA A 3 -18.20 -35.14 13.97
CA ALA A 3 -18.11 -34.09 15.00
C ALA A 3 -17.08 -32.98 14.70
N LEU A 4 -16.13 -33.23 13.78
CA LEU A 4 -15.06 -32.28 13.44
C LEU A 4 -15.51 -31.16 12.49
N LEU A 5 -16.66 -31.30 11.82
CA LEU A 5 -17.20 -30.29 10.90
C LEU A 5 -18.15 -29.27 11.57
N LEU A 6 -18.58 -29.52 12.82
CA LEU A 6 -19.46 -28.59 13.55
C LEU A 6 -18.70 -27.46 14.25
N HIS A 7 -17.39 -27.61 14.49
CA HIS A 7 -16.57 -26.64 15.21
C HIS A 7 -15.99 -25.53 14.30
N THR A 8 -16.03 -25.71 12.97
CA THR A 8 -15.54 -24.72 11.99
C THR A 8 -16.62 -23.74 11.51
N LEU A 9 -17.87 -23.90 11.96
CA LEU A 9 -19.00 -23.01 11.60
C LEU A 9 -19.30 -21.95 12.67
N ALA A 10 -18.66 -22.02 13.84
CA ALA A 10 -18.64 -20.91 14.80
C ALA A 10 -17.59 -19.88 14.36
N ALA A 11 -17.71 -19.38 13.13
CA ALA A 11 -17.06 -18.13 12.76
C ALA A 11 -17.56 -17.08 13.76
N THR A 12 -16.66 -16.54 14.57
CA THR A 12 -16.90 -15.43 15.48
C THR A 12 -17.52 -14.28 14.68
N GLN A 13 -18.86 -14.18 14.67
CA GLN A 13 -19.56 -12.95 14.34
C GLN A 13 -19.28 -11.96 15.45
N THR A 14 -18.06 -11.42 15.50
CA THR A 14 -17.87 -10.10 16.09
C THR A 14 -18.74 -9.17 15.27
N SER A 15 -19.77 -8.58 15.90
CA SER A 15 -20.58 -7.55 15.29
C SER A 15 -19.66 -6.51 14.66
N PHE A 16 -19.94 -6.08 13.44
CA PHE A 16 -19.19 -5.02 12.75
C PHE A 16 -18.98 -3.79 13.65
N TRP A 17 -19.96 -3.51 14.52
CA TRP A 17 -19.92 -2.46 15.53
C TRP A 17 -18.87 -2.66 16.61
N ASP A 18 -18.66 -3.90 17.07
CA ASP A 18 -17.63 -4.22 18.07
C ASP A 18 -16.24 -4.18 17.45
N GLN A 19 -16.13 -4.59 16.18
CA GLN A 19 -14.90 -4.53 15.42
C GLN A 19 -14.44 -3.08 15.17
N MET A 20 -15.35 -2.17 14.83
CA MET A 20 -15.03 -0.73 14.70
C MET A 20 -14.57 -0.09 16.02
N LYS A 21 -15.18 -0.45 17.15
CA LYS A 21 -14.80 0.08 18.47
C LYS A 21 -13.44 -0.44 18.94
N SER A 22 -13.07 -1.66 18.54
CA SER A 22 -11.77 -2.26 18.87
C SER A 22 -10.61 -1.67 18.05
N MET A 23 -10.88 -0.87 17.01
CA MET A 23 -9.83 -0.34 16.15
C MET A 23 -9.00 0.71 16.88
N PRO A 24 -7.66 0.60 16.85
CA PRO A 24 -6.79 1.61 17.42
C PRO A 24 -6.99 2.96 16.72
N LYS A 25 -6.86 4.07 17.46
CA LYS A 25 -7.00 5.44 16.92
C LYS A 25 -6.08 5.71 15.71
N GLN A 26 -4.94 5.03 15.66
CA GLN A 26 -4.02 5.07 14.53
C GLN A 26 -4.68 4.70 13.20
N THR A 27 -5.59 3.72 13.19
CA THR A 27 -6.31 3.30 11.98
C THR A 27 -7.20 4.43 11.46
N TRP A 28 -7.87 5.15 12.34
CA TRP A 28 -8.70 6.31 11.98
C TRP A 28 -7.87 7.45 11.39
N ILE A 29 -6.69 7.72 11.96
CA ILE A 29 -5.76 8.73 11.41
C ILE A 29 -5.25 8.30 10.03
N ASN A 30 -4.80 7.05 9.88
CA ASN A 30 -4.33 6.53 8.59
C ASN A 30 -5.45 6.58 7.53
N LEU A 31 -6.69 6.28 7.91
CA LEU A 31 -7.87 6.40 7.04
C LEU A 31 -8.11 7.85 6.61
N ALA A 32 -8.06 8.80 7.55
CA ALA A 32 -8.20 10.23 7.23
C ALA A 32 -7.10 10.70 6.27
N ILE A 33 -5.84 10.31 6.50
CA ILE A 33 -4.71 10.61 5.61
C ILE A 33 -4.94 10.02 4.22
N CYS A 34 -5.41 8.77 4.14
CA CYS A 34 -5.74 8.11 2.88
C CYS A 34 -6.79 8.90 2.09
N ILE A 35 -7.88 9.32 2.73
CA ILE A 35 -8.93 10.13 2.10
C ILE A 35 -8.36 11.45 1.58
N VAL A 36 -7.56 12.16 2.39
CA VAL A 36 -6.92 13.41 1.98
C VAL A 36 -6.01 13.21 0.78
N ALA A 37 -5.19 12.15 0.79
CA ALA A 37 -4.31 11.82 -0.34
C ALA A 37 -5.10 11.61 -1.64
N VAL A 38 -6.21 10.86 -1.60
CA VAL A 38 -7.08 10.65 -2.76
C VAL A 38 -7.66 11.97 -3.28
N VAL A 39 -8.14 12.84 -2.39
CA VAL A 39 -8.67 14.15 -2.79
C VAL A 39 -7.61 15.00 -3.48
N VAL A 40 -6.38 15.02 -2.95
CA VAL A 40 -5.25 15.73 -3.56
C VAL A 40 -4.94 15.17 -4.95
N ILE A 41 -4.86 13.85 -5.10
CA ILE A 41 -4.62 13.19 -6.40
C ILE A 41 -5.68 13.60 -7.42
N VAL A 42 -6.97 13.56 -7.06
CA VAL A 42 -8.07 13.94 -7.97
C VAL A 42 -7.98 15.42 -8.36
N LYS A 43 -7.62 16.31 -7.43
CA LYS A 43 -7.45 17.74 -7.70
C LYS A 43 -6.29 18.00 -8.66
N VAL A 44 -5.14 17.37 -8.41
CA VAL A 44 -3.97 17.46 -9.28
C VAL A 44 -4.29 16.90 -10.67
N TRP A 45 -4.94 15.75 -10.75
CA TRP A 45 -5.34 15.14 -12.02
C TRP A 45 -6.26 16.07 -12.83
N ARG A 46 -7.28 16.65 -12.18
CA ARG A 46 -8.17 17.62 -12.83
C ARG A 46 -7.43 18.87 -13.27
N ALA A 47 -6.46 19.35 -12.50
CA ALA A 47 -5.65 20.50 -12.88
C ALA A 47 -4.76 20.20 -14.10
N LEU A 48 -4.12 19.03 -14.14
CA LEU A 48 -3.29 18.62 -15.27
C LEU A 48 -4.11 18.40 -16.56
N LYS A 49 -5.31 17.80 -16.45
CA LYS A 49 -6.22 17.65 -17.61
C LYS A 49 -6.64 18.99 -18.23
N LYS A 50 -6.70 20.08 -17.46
CA LYS A 50 -7.04 21.41 -18.00
C LYS A 50 -5.97 21.96 -18.94
N ILE A 51 -4.72 21.53 -18.76
CA ILE A 51 -3.58 21.98 -19.57
C ILE A 51 -3.46 21.12 -20.82
N ASN A 52 -3.50 19.79 -20.65
CA ASN A 52 -3.50 18.83 -21.74
C ASN A 52 -4.04 17.48 -21.23
N GLU A 53 -4.81 16.79 -22.06
CA GLU A 53 -5.36 15.48 -21.72
C GLU A 53 -4.27 14.41 -21.53
N PHE A 54 -3.10 14.55 -22.16
CA PHE A 54 -2.03 13.56 -22.09
C PHE A 54 -1.10 13.71 -20.87
N ILE A 55 -0.87 14.94 -20.39
CA ILE A 55 0.03 15.24 -19.27
C ILE A 55 -0.25 14.44 -17.99
N PRO A 56 -1.50 14.25 -17.51
CA PRO A 56 -1.73 13.51 -16.27
C PRO A 56 -1.29 12.05 -16.36
N TYR A 57 -1.34 11.42 -17.54
CA TYR A 57 -0.87 10.05 -17.72
C TYR A 57 0.64 9.95 -17.57
N ILE A 58 1.39 10.88 -18.16
CA ILE A 58 2.85 10.95 -17.98
C ILE A 58 3.19 11.19 -16.50
N ALA A 59 2.52 12.15 -15.86
CA ALA A 59 2.75 12.46 -14.46
C ALA A 59 2.44 11.26 -13.55
N ALA A 60 1.35 10.53 -13.83
CA ALA A 60 0.98 9.33 -13.09
C ALA A 60 1.97 8.19 -13.28
N ALA A 61 2.45 7.98 -14.51
CA ALA A 61 3.48 6.99 -14.79
C ALA A 61 4.78 7.32 -14.02
N LEU A 62 5.24 8.58 -14.09
CA LEU A 62 6.42 9.03 -13.35
C LEU A 62 6.24 8.89 -11.84
N ALA A 63 5.10 9.28 -11.29
CA ALA A 63 4.80 9.10 -9.88
C ALA A 63 4.81 7.62 -9.47
N ALA A 64 4.20 6.74 -10.28
CA ALA A 64 4.21 5.30 -10.04
C ALA A 64 5.63 4.73 -10.07
N PHE A 65 6.47 5.14 -11.03
CA PHE A 65 7.88 4.75 -11.08
C PHE A 65 8.65 5.22 -9.85
N LEU A 66 8.50 6.48 -9.43
CA LEU A 66 9.17 7.01 -8.25
C LEU A 66 8.75 6.27 -6.98
N ILE A 67 7.46 6.01 -6.81
CA ILE A 67 6.94 5.24 -5.67
C ILE A 67 7.45 3.80 -5.71
N PHE A 68 7.46 3.17 -6.89
CA PHE A 68 7.98 1.82 -7.08
C PHE A 68 9.47 1.73 -6.72
N PHE A 69 10.30 2.65 -7.22
CA PHE A 69 11.71 2.70 -6.87
C PHE A 69 11.93 2.99 -5.39
N TYR A 70 11.14 3.88 -4.80
CA TYR A 70 11.19 4.14 -3.37
C TYR A 70 10.86 2.88 -2.56
N TRP A 71 9.82 2.13 -2.95
CA TRP A 71 9.47 0.86 -2.32
C TRP A 71 10.55 -0.21 -2.47
N VAL A 72 11.13 -0.36 -3.67
CA VAL A 72 12.23 -1.31 -3.91
C VAL A 72 13.48 -0.94 -3.10
N TYR A 73 13.80 0.36 -3.03
CA TYR A 73 14.99 0.86 -2.36
C TYR A 73 14.90 0.81 -0.83
N GLU A 74 13.75 1.23 -0.26
CA GLU A 74 13.50 1.30 1.18
C GLU A 74 12.85 0.02 1.75
N ARG A 75 12.45 -0.93 0.89
CA ARG A 75 11.65 -2.12 1.26
C ARG A 75 10.42 -1.76 2.13
N SER A 76 9.80 -0.62 1.83
CA SER A 76 8.63 -0.07 2.54
C SER A 76 7.29 -0.42 1.90
N GLU A 77 7.27 -1.49 1.11
CA GLU A 77 6.13 -1.95 0.36
C GLU A 77 5.02 -2.57 1.24
N PRO A 78 3.75 -2.50 0.81
CA PRO A 78 2.67 -3.15 1.52
C PRO A 78 2.71 -4.67 1.33
N ARG A 79 2.27 -5.43 2.34
CA ARG A 79 2.34 -6.92 2.38
C ARG A 79 1.71 -7.66 1.20
N PHE A 80 0.90 -7.00 0.37
CA PHE A 80 0.30 -7.61 -0.81
C PHE A 80 1.17 -7.46 -2.07
N LEU A 81 2.11 -6.51 -2.10
CA LEU A 81 3.02 -6.28 -3.22
C LEU A 81 4.37 -6.99 -3.07
N THR A 82 4.70 -7.43 -1.86
CA THR A 82 5.91 -8.20 -1.54
C THR A 82 6.22 -9.34 -2.52
N PRO A 83 5.28 -10.22 -2.94
CA PRO A 83 5.64 -11.31 -3.85
C PRO A 83 6.03 -10.84 -5.27
N VAL A 84 5.61 -9.64 -5.67
CA VAL A 84 5.95 -9.05 -6.97
C VAL A 84 7.30 -8.33 -6.86
N VAL A 85 7.46 -7.51 -5.84
CA VAL A 85 8.70 -6.75 -5.64
C VAL A 85 9.85 -7.68 -5.30
N ASP A 86 9.68 -8.78 -4.56
CA ASP A 86 10.76 -9.73 -4.27
C ASP A 86 11.35 -10.40 -5.51
N LYS A 87 10.57 -10.54 -6.59
CA LYS A 87 11.08 -11.06 -7.87
C LYS A 87 11.89 -10.03 -8.65
N ILE A 88 11.59 -8.75 -8.46
CA ILE A 88 12.17 -7.64 -9.22
C ILE A 88 13.35 -7.00 -8.46
N ALA A 89 13.28 -6.98 -7.13
CA ALA A 89 14.28 -6.47 -6.21
C ALA A 89 15.72 -6.96 -6.46
N PRO A 90 16.01 -8.23 -6.81
CA PRO A 90 17.39 -8.65 -7.07
C PRO A 90 18.05 -7.95 -8.26
N PHE A 91 17.28 -7.32 -9.15
CA PHE A 91 17.83 -6.56 -10.29
C PHE A 91 18.16 -5.10 -9.94
N PHE A 92 17.57 -4.55 -8.88
CA PHE A 92 17.69 -3.13 -8.54
C PHE A 92 18.52 -2.92 -7.26
N PRO A 93 19.36 -1.87 -7.21
CA PRO A 93 20.12 -1.56 -6.00
C PRO A 93 19.16 -1.22 -4.85
N SER A 94 19.36 -1.87 -3.72
CA SER A 94 18.60 -1.64 -2.48
C SER A 94 19.56 -1.21 -1.37
N LYS A 95 19.06 -0.49 -0.36
CA LYS A 95 19.88 -0.07 0.79
C LYS A 95 20.57 -1.24 1.49
N THR A 96 19.96 -2.42 1.49
CA THR A 96 20.53 -3.66 2.08
C THR A 96 21.75 -4.19 1.33
N THR A 97 21.98 -3.76 0.08
CA THR A 97 23.15 -4.15 -0.73
C THR A 97 24.37 -3.28 -0.41
N TYR A 98 24.15 -2.07 0.11
CA TYR A 98 25.20 -1.18 0.62
C TYR A 98 25.30 -1.32 2.15
N GLU A 99 25.82 -2.45 2.64
CA GLU A 99 26.56 -2.44 3.91
C GLU A 99 28.00 -1.98 3.58
N PRO A 100 28.36 -0.70 3.80
CA PRO A 100 29.73 -0.26 3.60
C PRO A 100 30.57 -0.84 4.73
N GLY A 101 31.24 -1.96 4.45
CA GLY A 101 32.45 -2.40 5.13
C GLY A 101 32.42 -2.40 6.66
N ARG A 102 32.07 -3.56 7.23
CA ARG A 102 32.63 -3.98 8.52
C ARG A 102 34.16 -4.06 8.38
N ARG A 103 34.88 -3.04 8.85
CA ARG A 103 36.27 -3.14 9.33
C ARG A 103 36.29 -2.74 10.79
#